data_AF-A0A4R5FAF6-F1
#
_entry.id   AF-A0A4R5FAF6-F1
#
_cell.length_a   1.000
_cell.length_b   1.000
_cell.length_c   1.000
_cell.angle_alpha   90.00
_cell.angle_beta   90.00
_cell.angle_gamma   90.00
#
_symmetry.space_group_name_H-M   'P 1'
#
loop_
_entity.id
_entity.type
_entity.pdbx_description
1 polymer ?
#
loop_
_entity_poly.entity_id
_entity_poly.type
_entity_poly.pdbx_seq_one_letter_code
_entity_poly.pdbx_strand_id
1 'polypeptide(L)'
;MSEEATTGNNATEGAKKVNTILLKDAQKWAKRWTKKEGNYNKHHELHAFLIPKIDLLEVLREDVDAVRAYIGIDDNGVEKLMIVGTKYDPATNIYVDMITVGDGNVAAVADDIYDFTRPCPTTCDPNSPLNY
;
A
#
# COMPACT_ATOMS: atom_id res chain seq x y z
N MET A 1 50.00 24.85 15.54
CA MET A 1 49.48 24.54 14.20
C MET A 1 48.56 23.35 14.39
N SER A 2 47.26 23.62 14.49
CA SER A 2 46.22 22.61 14.68
C SER A 2 45.52 22.52 13.34
N GLU A 3 45.67 21.40 12.64
CA GLU A 3 44.98 21.17 11.37
C GLU A 3 43.56 20.65 11.65
N GLU A 4 42.63 21.32 10.98
CA GLU A 4 41.19 21.21 11.12
C GLU A 4 40.67 19.85 10.63
N ALA A 5 39.73 19.29 11.38
CA ALA A 5 38.94 18.14 10.96
C ALA A 5 37.99 18.58 9.83
N THR A 6 38.26 18.14 8.60
CA THR A 6 37.38 18.38 7.46
C THR A 6 36.10 17.56 7.63
N THR A 7 35.01 18.31 7.75
CA THR A 7 33.63 17.85 7.74
C THR A 7 33.31 17.19 6.40
N GLY A 8 32.73 15.99 6.45
CA GLY A 8 32.22 15.27 5.29
C GLY A 8 30.96 14.48 5.65
N ASN A 9 29.94 15.15 6.15
CA ASN A 9 28.61 14.55 6.28
C ASN A 9 27.96 14.50 4.89
N ASN A 10 28.13 13.37 4.22
CA ASN A 10 27.43 13.04 2.98
C ASN A 10 25.91 13.11 3.20
N ALA A 11 25.26 13.88 2.34
CA ALA A 11 23.83 14.09 2.31
C ALA A 11 23.10 12.87 1.70
N THR A 12 21.97 12.52 2.33
CA THR A 12 20.71 11.98 1.77
C THR A 12 20.73 10.75 0.85
N GLU A 13 20.05 9.67 1.26
CA GLU A 13 19.05 9.00 0.41
C GLU A 13 18.13 8.07 1.21
N GLY A 14 16.83 8.13 0.91
CA GLY A 14 15.76 7.43 1.62
C GLY A 14 14.70 8.40 2.13
N ALA A 15 14.04 9.13 1.22
CA ALA A 15 12.80 9.80 1.58
C ALA A 15 11.85 8.75 2.15
N LYS A 16 11.49 8.89 3.43
CA LYS A 16 10.55 7.99 4.09
C LYS A 16 9.22 8.08 3.35
N LYS A 17 8.91 7.06 2.54
CA LYS A 17 7.64 6.94 1.83
C LYS A 17 6.51 6.97 2.85
N VAL A 18 5.48 7.76 2.55
CA VAL A 18 4.37 7.97 3.47
C VAL A 18 3.38 6.81 3.25
N ASN A 19 2.68 6.38 4.29
CA ASN A 19 1.57 5.42 4.17
C ASN A 19 1.89 4.00 3.63
N THR A 20 3.15 3.57 3.67
CA THR A 20 3.55 2.20 3.29
C THR A 20 3.36 1.20 4.46
N ILE A 21 2.92 -0.02 4.15
CA ILE A 21 2.84 -1.14 5.08
C ILE A 21 3.88 -2.22 4.76
N LEU A 22 4.22 -3.06 5.74
CA LEU A 22 5.13 -4.19 5.51
C LEU A 22 4.44 -5.28 4.68
N LEU A 23 5.16 -5.92 3.76
CA LEU A 23 4.65 -7.05 2.98
C LEU A 23 4.07 -8.17 3.85
N LYS A 24 4.69 -8.44 5.00
CA LYS A 24 4.19 -9.44 5.95
C LYS A 24 2.76 -9.10 6.42
N ASP A 25 2.49 -7.83 6.69
CA ASP A 25 1.18 -7.37 7.12
C ASP A 25 0.19 -7.38 5.94
N ALA A 26 0.62 -6.92 4.77
CA ALA A 26 -0.18 -6.98 3.55
C ALA A 26 -0.64 -8.42 3.22
N GLN A 27 0.28 -9.38 3.26
CA GLN A 27 -0.02 -10.80 3.06
C GLN A 27 -0.97 -11.34 4.13
N LYS A 28 -0.77 -10.96 5.40
CA LYS A 28 -1.62 -11.37 6.52
C LYS A 28 -3.06 -10.86 6.30
N TRP A 29 -3.21 -9.61 5.89
CA TRP A 29 -4.50 -8.97 5.69
C TRP A 29 -5.22 -9.55 4.48
N ALA A 30 -4.55 -9.72 3.34
CA ALA A 30 -5.10 -10.36 2.16
C ALA A 30 -5.55 -11.81 2.45
N LYS A 31 -4.73 -12.58 3.18
CA LYS A 31 -5.08 -13.96 3.60
C LYS A 31 -6.27 -14.03 4.55
N ARG A 32 -6.53 -12.99 5.33
CA ARG A 32 -7.73 -12.94 6.19
C ARG A 32 -8.98 -12.72 5.36
N TRP A 33 -8.95 -11.76 4.46
CA TRP A 33 -10.07 -11.46 3.55
C TRP A 33 -10.50 -12.71 2.76
N THR A 34 -9.55 -13.49 2.22
CA THR A 34 -9.86 -14.70 1.45
C THR A 34 -10.52 -15.82 2.27
N LYS A 35 -10.38 -15.80 3.61
CA LYS A 35 -10.94 -16.83 4.50
C LYS A 35 -12.20 -16.38 5.23
N LYS A 36 -12.39 -15.07 5.37
CA LYS A 36 -13.45 -14.46 6.17
C LYS A 36 -13.59 -13.02 5.70
N GLU A 37 -14.78 -12.60 5.32
CA GLU A 37 -15.08 -11.16 5.19
C GLU A 37 -14.93 -10.48 6.56
N GLY A 38 -14.51 -9.22 6.56
CA GLY A 38 -14.38 -8.46 7.81
C GLY A 38 -15.74 -8.34 8.49
N ASN A 39 -15.73 -8.11 9.81
CA ASN A 39 -17.00 -7.95 10.53
C ASN A 39 -17.82 -6.77 9.96
N TYR A 40 -17.13 -5.77 9.43
CA TYR A 40 -17.69 -4.56 8.87
C TYR A 40 -18.36 -4.84 7.51
N ASN A 41 -17.67 -5.49 6.57
CA ASN A 41 -18.27 -5.88 5.29
C ASN A 41 -19.30 -7.02 5.40
N LYS A 42 -19.28 -7.84 6.46
CA LYS A 42 -20.31 -8.86 6.70
C LYS A 42 -21.73 -8.27 6.78
N HIS A 43 -21.83 -6.99 7.10
CA HIS A 43 -23.08 -6.23 7.14
C HIS A 43 -23.36 -5.45 5.83
N HIS A 44 -22.58 -5.69 4.78
CA HIS A 44 -22.57 -4.97 3.49
C HIS A 44 -22.34 -3.46 3.63
N GLU A 45 -21.61 -3.04 4.67
CA GLU A 45 -21.43 -1.61 4.96
C GLU A 45 -20.25 -1.00 4.21
N LEU A 46 -19.43 -1.79 3.49
CA LEU A 46 -18.31 -1.25 2.72
C LEU A 46 -18.76 -0.88 1.30
N HIS A 47 -18.97 0.41 1.05
CA HIS A 47 -19.40 0.92 -0.26
C HIS A 47 -18.24 1.46 -1.10
N ALA A 48 -17.23 2.03 -0.46
CA ALA A 48 -16.08 2.63 -1.11
C ALA A 48 -14.84 2.65 -0.18
N PHE A 49 -13.69 2.97 -0.75
CA PHE A 49 -12.49 3.35 0.00
C PHE A 49 -12.13 4.80 -0.29
N LEU A 50 -11.87 5.58 0.75
CA LEU A 50 -11.25 6.88 0.59
C LEU A 50 -9.74 6.68 0.40
N ILE A 51 -9.26 6.93 -0.81
CA ILE A 51 -7.84 6.83 -1.16
C ILE A 51 -7.22 8.23 -1.11
N PRO A 52 -6.26 8.50 -0.22
CA PRO A 52 -5.52 9.76 -0.23
C PRO A 52 -4.84 10.01 -1.57
N LYS A 53 -4.91 11.25 -2.07
CA LYS A 53 -4.23 11.67 -3.31
C LYS A 53 -2.73 11.35 -3.29
N ILE A 54 -2.09 11.46 -2.13
CA ILE A 54 -0.64 11.24 -2.00
C ILE A 54 -0.26 9.79 -2.31
N ASP A 55 -1.03 8.81 -1.85
CA ASP A 55 -0.79 7.37 -2.07
C ASP A 55 -0.81 7.05 -3.58
N LEU A 56 -1.77 7.62 -4.33
CA LEU A 56 -1.82 7.46 -5.79
C LEU A 56 -0.64 8.15 -6.49
N LEU A 57 -0.22 9.33 -6.02
CA LEU A 57 0.93 10.00 -6.61
C LEU A 57 2.25 9.28 -6.31
N GLU A 58 2.37 8.65 -5.15
CA GLU A 58 3.56 7.89 -4.78
C GLU A 58 3.70 6.62 -5.61
N VAL A 59 2.63 5.82 -5.76
CA VAL A 59 2.69 4.62 -6.62
C VAL A 59 2.92 4.99 -8.10
N LEU A 60 2.34 6.09 -8.59
CA LEU A 60 2.55 6.52 -9.98
C LEU A 60 3.95 7.10 -10.24
N ARG A 61 4.73 7.42 -9.21
CA ARG A 61 6.14 7.83 -9.37
C ARG A 61 7.07 6.63 -9.59
N GLU A 62 6.61 5.41 -9.33
CA GLU A 62 7.45 4.19 -9.36
C GLU A 62 7.67 3.63 -10.78
N ASP A 63 7.50 4.46 -11.82
CA ASP A 63 7.52 4.03 -13.23
C ASP A 63 6.68 2.76 -13.43
N VAL A 64 5.37 2.83 -13.20
CA VAL A 64 4.47 1.67 -13.27
C VAL A 64 3.70 1.66 -14.59
N ASP A 65 3.42 0.47 -15.13
CA ASP A 65 2.56 0.34 -16.32
C ASP A 65 1.07 0.30 -15.93
N ALA A 66 0.78 -0.25 -14.75
CA ALA A 66 -0.54 -0.26 -14.14
C ALA A 66 -0.42 -0.36 -12.62
N VAL A 67 -1.55 -0.20 -11.93
CA VAL A 67 -1.65 -0.35 -10.48
C VAL A 67 -2.64 -1.47 -10.16
N ARG A 68 -2.29 -2.31 -9.20
CA ARG A 68 -3.16 -3.37 -8.68
C ARG A 68 -3.61 -3.02 -7.27
N ALA A 69 -4.89 -3.25 -7.00
CA ALA A 69 -5.45 -3.09 -5.67
C ALA A 69 -5.83 -4.45 -5.08
N TYR A 70 -5.53 -4.64 -3.79
CA TYR A 70 -5.86 -5.82 -3.00
C TYR A 70 -6.74 -5.42 -1.82
N ILE A 71 -7.71 -6.26 -1.47
CA ILE A 71 -8.51 -6.08 -0.26
C ILE A 71 -7.93 -6.96 0.86
N GLY A 72 -7.84 -6.40 2.05
CA GLY A 72 -7.36 -7.10 3.25
C GLY A 72 -8.16 -6.71 4.49
N ILE A 73 -7.92 -7.45 5.59
CA ILE A 73 -8.49 -7.15 6.91
C ILE A 73 -7.36 -7.00 7.91
N ASP A 74 -7.28 -5.82 8.53
CA ASP A 74 -6.25 -5.52 9.52
C ASP A 74 -6.45 -6.29 10.83
N ASP A 75 -5.56 -6.07 11.80
CA ASP A 75 -5.61 -6.75 13.11
C ASP A 75 -6.84 -6.38 13.94
N ASN A 76 -7.50 -5.26 13.63
CA ASN A 76 -8.71 -4.80 14.31
C ASN A 76 -9.99 -5.26 13.60
N GLY A 77 -9.88 -5.99 12.49
CA GLY A 77 -11.03 -6.44 11.72
C GLY A 77 -11.57 -5.39 10.75
N VAL A 78 -10.80 -4.33 10.47
CA VAL A 78 -11.16 -3.25 9.54
C VAL A 78 -10.66 -3.58 8.14
N GLU A 79 -11.51 -3.39 7.13
CA GLU A 79 -11.13 -3.59 5.74
C GLU A 79 -10.15 -2.52 5.27
N LYS A 80 -9.21 -2.97 4.44
CA LYS A 80 -8.13 -2.19 3.86
C LYS A 80 -8.06 -2.44 2.37
N LEU A 81 -7.74 -1.40 1.61
CA LEU A 81 -7.39 -1.45 0.20
C LEU A 81 -5.90 -1.13 0.06
N MET A 82 -5.12 -2.15 -0.27
CA MET A 82 -3.68 -2.05 -0.47
C MET A 82 -3.39 -1.84 -1.95
N ILE A 83 -2.52 -0.87 -2.27
CA ILE A 83 -2.22 -0.47 -3.65
C ILE A 83 -0.77 -0.81 -3.96
N VAL A 84 -0.53 -1.43 -5.13
CA VAL A 84 0.78 -1.90 -5.58
C VAL A 84 1.03 -1.53 -7.05
N GLY A 85 2.21 -1.02 -7.36
CA GLY A 85 2.67 -0.78 -8.73
C GLY A 85 2.93 -2.08 -9.49
N THR A 86 2.69 -2.10 -10.81
CA THR A 86 2.90 -3.29 -11.64
C THR A 86 3.61 -2.97 -12.95
N LYS A 87 4.37 -3.94 -13.47
CA LYS A 87 4.98 -3.92 -14.80
C LYS A 87 4.39 -5.01 -15.68
N TYR A 88 4.12 -4.68 -16.93
CA TYR A 88 3.64 -5.66 -17.90
C TYR A 88 4.79 -6.56 -18.35
N ASP A 89 4.65 -7.87 -18.13
CA ASP A 89 5.54 -8.87 -18.69
C ASP A 89 4.93 -9.44 -19.99
N PRO A 90 5.51 -9.15 -21.16
CA PRO A 90 4.99 -9.63 -22.44
C PRO A 90 5.19 -11.14 -22.64
N ALA A 91 6.11 -11.79 -21.93
CA ALA A 91 6.34 -13.23 -22.05
C ALA A 91 5.24 -14.04 -21.38
N THR A 92 4.74 -13.57 -20.24
CA THR A 92 3.64 -14.21 -19.50
C THR A 92 2.29 -13.57 -19.77
N ASN A 93 2.26 -12.39 -20.42
CA ASN A 93 1.08 -11.57 -20.66
C ASN A 93 0.35 -11.18 -19.35
N ILE A 94 1.12 -10.93 -18.29
CA ILE A 94 0.63 -10.62 -16.95
C ILE A 94 1.29 -9.33 -16.45
N TYR A 95 0.56 -8.53 -15.69
CA TYR A 95 1.11 -7.43 -14.91
C TYR A 95 1.72 -7.97 -13.62
N VAL A 96 3.04 -8.00 -13.53
CA VAL A 96 3.78 -8.48 -12.35
C VAL A 96 3.87 -7.36 -11.31
N ASP A 97 3.53 -7.68 -10.07
CA ASP A 97 3.58 -6.73 -8.96
C ASP A 97 5.03 -6.37 -8.62
N MET A 98 5.28 -5.07 -8.47
CA MET A 98 6.59 -4.51 -8.10
C MET A 98 6.81 -4.60 -6.59
N ILE A 99 6.70 -5.81 -6.04
CA ILE A 99 6.99 -6.09 -4.62
C ILE A 99 8.40 -6.67 -4.56
N THR A 100 9.31 -5.99 -3.86
CA THR A 100 10.74 -6.33 -3.88
C THR A 100 11.15 -7.50 -2.99
N VAL A 101 10.27 -8.02 -2.13
CA VAL A 101 10.61 -9.17 -1.27
C VAL A 101 9.93 -10.47 -1.73
N GLY A 102 10.58 -11.13 -2.69
CA GLY A 102 10.43 -12.57 -2.89
C GLY A 102 11.27 -13.34 -1.86
N ASP A 103 10.67 -14.30 -1.18
CA ASP A 103 11.30 -15.37 -0.38
C ASP A 103 12.37 -14.96 0.66
N GLY A 104 11.92 -14.65 1.87
CA GLY A 104 12.61 -15.12 3.08
C GLY A 104 13.56 -14.19 3.83
N ASN A 105 13.71 -12.91 3.47
CA ASN A 105 14.50 -11.96 4.28
C ASN A 105 13.63 -10.84 4.88
N VAL A 106 13.46 -10.89 6.20
CA VAL A 106 12.53 -10.06 7.00
C VAL A 106 13.14 -8.70 7.40
N ALA A 107 14.15 -8.23 6.68
CA ALA A 107 14.91 -7.04 7.09
C ALA A 107 15.48 -6.26 5.90
N ALA A 108 14.63 -5.73 5.02
CA ALA A 108 15.02 -4.66 4.11
C ALA A 108 13.80 -3.81 3.76
N VAL A 109 13.91 -2.52 4.09
CA VAL A 109 13.34 -1.32 3.45
C VAL A 109 12.00 -1.50 2.72
N ALA A 110 10.94 -1.05 3.37
CA ALA A 110 9.61 -0.71 2.84
C ALA A 110 9.33 -1.20 1.41
N ASP A 111 8.70 -2.38 1.28
CA ASP A 111 7.98 -2.69 0.05
C ASP A 111 6.90 -1.62 -0.17
N ASP A 112 6.72 -1.21 -1.43
CA ASP A 112 5.86 -0.09 -1.84
C ASP A 112 4.38 -0.47 -1.88
N ILE A 113 3.90 -0.95 -0.75
CA ILE A 113 2.52 -1.34 -0.55
C ILE A 113 1.87 -0.21 0.23
N TYR A 114 1.06 0.59 -0.47
CA TYR A 114 0.41 1.75 0.11
C TYR A 114 -0.93 1.34 0.71
N ASP A 115 -1.14 1.65 1.99
CA ASP A 115 -2.43 1.45 2.66
C ASP A 115 -2.70 2.52 3.72
N PHE A 116 -3.21 3.66 3.28
CA PHE A 116 -3.99 4.58 4.12
C PHE A 116 -5.44 4.70 3.68
N THR A 117 -5.91 3.67 2.98
CA THR A 117 -7.29 3.62 2.57
C THR A 117 -8.16 3.42 3.81
N ARG A 118 -9.14 4.30 3.94
CA ARG A 118 -10.17 4.15 4.96
C ARG A 118 -11.40 3.58 4.28
N PRO A 119 -12.05 2.57 4.87
CA PRO A 119 -13.38 2.24 4.44
C PRO A 119 -14.19 3.55 4.50
N CYS A 120 -14.91 3.84 3.43
CA CYS A 120 -15.76 5.02 3.26
C CYS A 120 -17.25 4.70 3.44
N PRO A 121 -17.71 4.46 4.67
CA PRO A 121 -19.14 4.45 4.99
C PRO A 121 -19.52 5.49 6.03
N THR A 122 -18.69 5.71 7.05
CA THR A 122 -18.87 6.80 8.03
C THR A 122 -18.20 8.10 7.59
N THR A 123 -17.29 8.02 6.61
CA THR A 123 -16.53 9.17 6.07
C THR A 123 -16.89 9.47 4.61
N CYS A 124 -17.89 8.78 4.07
CA CYS A 124 -18.33 8.98 2.71
C CYS A 124 -19.18 10.22 2.53
N ASP A 125 -19.16 10.78 1.33
CA ASP A 125 -20.03 11.90 0.95
C ASP A 125 -21.49 11.40 0.97
N PRO A 126 -22.32 11.87 1.92
CA PRO A 126 -23.70 11.42 2.05
C PRO A 126 -24.55 11.76 0.82
N ASN A 127 -24.10 12.71 -0.02
CA ASN A 127 -24.79 13.12 -1.23
C ASN A 127 -24.29 12.42 -2.49
N SER A 128 -23.29 11.52 -2.37
CA SER A 128 -22.77 10.80 -3.53
C SER A 128 -23.85 9.87 -4.09
N PRO A 129 -24.11 9.88 -5.41
CA PRO A 129 -25.05 8.95 -6.04
C PRO A 129 -24.55 7.49 -6.02
N LEU A 130 -23.31 7.26 -5.58
CA LEU A 130 -22.69 5.94 -5.44
C LEU A 130 -22.67 5.46 -3.98
N ASN A 131 -23.25 6.22 -3.04
CA ASN A 131 -23.37 5.86 -1.63
C ASN A 131 -24.74 5.19 -1.39
N TYR A 132 -24.81 3.88 -1.66
CA TYR A 132 -26.02 3.05 -1.58
C TYR A 132 -25.92 1.95 -0.54
#